data_AF-A0A3N5ID72-F1
#
_entry.id   AF-A0A3N5ID72-F1
#
_cell.length_a   1.000
_cell.length_b   1.000
_cell.length_c   1.000
_cell.angle_alpha   90.00
_cell.angle_beta   90.00
_cell.angle_gamma   90.00
#
_symmetry.space_group_name_H-M   'P 1'
#
loop_
_entity.id
_entity.type
_entity.pdbx_description
1 polymer ?
#
loop_
_entity_poly.entity_id
_entity_poly.type
_entity_poly.pdbx_seq_one_letter_code
_entity_poly.pdbx_strand_id
1 'polypeptide(L)'
;MKNWLKSIFKPNECSLLPLAEEFRNFYGHYQGILRVRGKLLDLLTADTPGNGRVFIDLAGQLIDLLGKLFDQKVPQLFKAYASIREAQTRGEVETIFRSTFEDLDLSQCRQVMPDSFGRGNHDTLPGLLDYAHDLAVEEMFCLMDLYDLKKIKATPVQTGLPIKLHVIDLGGGVCASNNKMVLKDEILSDPVQALFQGMYYPGISWSGPIGVNLKGFMVIMAQSSSRPEEDFWDKTYLLAAKEYMNFNSRLGYHYTSVASYLSDDSLNNHIRFMLKGGAADDLRRARRARFIGLVLERLDFEVDVHKDLIEARLNNADRAVIENRLDLIGRLMGCSRQRDMVMNNESTVNWYAEAFLKGNYAFETDR
;
A
#
# COMPACT_ATOMS: atom_id res chain seq x y z
N MET A 1 25.74 -4.35 4.42
CA MET A 1 24.41 -3.73 4.47
C MET A 1 24.06 -3.52 5.95
N LYS A 2 24.10 -2.28 6.43
CA LYS A 2 24.19 -1.91 7.87
C LYS A 2 22.85 -2.07 8.60
N ASN A 3 22.93 -2.31 9.92
CA ASN A 3 21.88 -2.66 10.88
C ASN A 3 20.58 -1.83 10.92
N TRP A 4 20.43 -0.74 10.14
CA TRP A 4 19.23 0.12 10.23
C TRP A 4 17.96 -0.58 9.73
N LEU A 5 18.00 -1.38 8.66
CA LEU A 5 16.79 -2.06 8.15
C LEU A 5 16.27 -3.14 9.12
N LYS A 6 17.12 -3.68 10.00
CA LYS A 6 16.74 -4.63 11.04
C LYS A 6 16.26 -3.96 12.33
N SER A 7 16.52 -2.66 12.54
CA SER A 7 16.01 -1.96 13.73
C SER A 7 14.58 -1.44 13.54
N ILE A 8 14.10 -1.37 12.30
CA ILE A 8 12.74 -0.89 11.96
C ILE A 8 11.69 -2.01 12.07
N PHE A 9 12.10 -3.28 11.95
CA PHE A 9 11.17 -4.42 11.95
C PHE A 9 11.63 -5.50 12.93
N LYS A 10 11.11 -5.43 14.16
CA LYS A 10 11.05 -6.58 15.06
C LYS A 10 9.67 -7.22 14.90
N PRO A 11 9.54 -8.37 14.22
CA PRO A 11 8.26 -9.06 14.15
C PRO A 11 7.87 -9.54 15.55
N ASN A 12 6.65 -9.22 15.96
CA ASN A 12 6.09 -9.70 17.22
C ASN A 12 5.96 -11.23 17.19
N GLU A 13 6.28 -11.87 18.30
CA GLU A 13 5.99 -13.29 18.56
C GLU A 13 4.49 -13.43 18.85
N CYS A 14 3.65 -13.32 17.81
CA CYS A 14 2.21 -13.54 17.96
C CYS A 14 1.85 -15.02 17.83
N SER A 15 0.82 -15.35 18.60
CA SER A 15 0.30 -16.65 19.04
C SER A 15 -0.13 -17.63 17.94
N LEU A 16 -0.44 -18.86 18.37
CA LEU A 16 -0.66 -20.13 17.64
C LEU A 16 -1.77 -20.18 16.56
N LEU A 17 -2.22 -19.06 15.99
CA LEU A 17 -2.98 -19.08 14.73
C LEU A 17 -2.00 -19.12 13.55
N PRO A 18 -2.30 -19.85 12.45
CA PRO A 18 -1.53 -19.69 11.23
C PRO A 18 -1.62 -18.22 10.80
N LEU A 19 -0.49 -17.53 10.61
CA LEU A 19 -0.42 -16.11 10.23
C LEU A 19 -1.33 -15.72 9.05
N ALA A 20 -1.67 -16.67 8.17
CA ALA A 20 -2.63 -16.48 7.09
C ALA A 20 -4.08 -16.27 7.56
N GLU A 21 -4.49 -16.93 8.65
CA GLU A 21 -5.80 -16.71 9.28
C GLU A 21 -5.84 -15.36 10.00
N GLU A 22 -4.75 -14.96 10.63
CA GLU A 22 -4.62 -13.63 11.23
C GLU A 22 -4.78 -12.53 10.18
N PHE A 23 -4.12 -12.66 9.01
CA PHE A 23 -4.28 -11.70 7.91
C PHE A 23 -5.71 -11.67 7.35
N ARG A 24 -6.39 -12.82 7.29
CA ARG A 24 -7.81 -12.88 6.93
C ARG A 24 -8.69 -12.16 7.95
N ASN A 25 -8.39 -12.31 9.24
CA ASN A 25 -9.12 -11.62 10.30
C ASN A 25 -8.90 -10.10 10.21
N PHE A 26 -7.67 -9.63 9.98
CA PHE A 26 -7.40 -8.21 9.75
C PHE A 26 -8.16 -7.66 8.54
N TYR A 27 -8.17 -8.40 7.43
CA TYR A 27 -8.96 -8.00 6.27
C TYR A 27 -10.46 -7.96 6.57
N GLY A 28 -10.99 -8.94 7.31
CA GLY A 28 -12.38 -8.94 7.75
C GLY A 28 -12.73 -7.75 8.66
N HIS A 29 -11.84 -7.37 9.57
CA HIS A 29 -12.00 -6.17 10.39
C HIS A 29 -11.97 -4.90 9.53
N TYR A 30 -11.04 -4.84 8.56
CA TYR A 30 -10.93 -3.74 7.62
C TYR A 30 -12.20 -3.55 6.77
N GLN A 31 -12.75 -4.62 6.19
CA GLN A 31 -14.04 -4.57 5.50
C GLN A 31 -15.19 -4.14 6.43
N GLY A 32 -15.14 -4.58 7.70
CA GLY A 32 -16.07 -4.12 8.73
C GLY A 32 -16.02 -2.61 8.93
N ILE A 33 -14.81 -2.03 9.01
CA ILE A 33 -14.57 -0.59 9.17
C ILE A 33 -15.17 0.18 7.99
N LEU A 34 -14.88 -0.23 6.76
CA LEU A 34 -15.42 0.40 5.54
C LEU A 34 -16.96 0.44 5.56
N ARG A 35 -17.58 -0.71 5.83
CA ARG A 35 -19.04 -0.83 5.90
C ARG A 35 -19.66 0.00 7.01
N VAL A 36 -19.07 0.00 8.20
CA VAL A 36 -19.58 0.77 9.36
C VAL A 36 -19.41 2.26 9.12
N ARG A 37 -18.26 2.69 8.57
CA ARG A 37 -18.02 4.08 8.17
C ARG A 37 -19.04 4.56 7.16
N GLY A 38 -19.30 3.80 6.09
CA GLY A 38 -20.32 4.17 5.08
C GLY A 38 -21.68 4.42 5.71
N LYS A 39 -22.15 3.51 6.57
CA LYS A 39 -23.41 3.68 7.31
C LYS A 39 -23.40 4.91 8.23
N LEU A 40 -22.28 5.19 8.89
CA LEU A 40 -22.15 6.39 9.72
C LEU A 40 -22.30 7.64 8.86
N LEU A 41 -21.60 7.72 7.72
CA LEU A 41 -21.68 8.85 6.78
C LEU A 41 -23.11 9.04 6.24
N ASP A 42 -23.82 7.96 5.89
CA ASP A 42 -25.22 8.02 5.48
C ASP A 42 -26.11 8.62 6.58
N LEU A 43 -25.88 8.24 7.84
CA LEU A 43 -26.60 8.83 8.98
C LEU A 43 -26.26 10.30 9.24
N LEU A 44 -25.07 10.76 8.85
CA LEU A 44 -24.71 12.18 8.98
C LEU A 44 -25.42 13.05 7.94
N THR A 45 -25.72 12.48 6.77
CA THR A 45 -26.37 13.18 5.66
C THR A 45 -27.89 13.08 5.70
N ALA A 46 -28.45 12.07 6.37
CA ALA A 46 -29.88 11.90 6.54
C ALA A 46 -30.48 12.86 7.59
N ASP A 47 -31.40 13.73 7.17
CA ASP A 47 -32.15 14.66 8.04
C ASP A 47 -33.31 13.93 8.75
N THR A 48 -32.99 12.96 9.61
CA THR A 48 -34.00 12.15 10.33
C THR A 48 -33.80 12.18 11.85
N PRO A 49 -34.72 12.80 12.61
CA PRO A 49 -34.74 12.72 14.07
C PRO A 49 -34.96 11.28 14.54
N GLY A 50 -34.08 10.76 15.40
CA GLY A 50 -34.24 9.43 16.04
C GLY A 50 -33.07 8.45 15.85
N ASN A 51 -32.11 8.74 14.98
CA ASN A 51 -30.99 7.84 14.69
C ASN A 51 -29.84 7.87 15.72
N GLY A 52 -30.00 8.62 16.82
CA GLY A 52 -28.93 8.82 17.82
C GLY A 52 -28.39 7.51 18.40
N ARG A 53 -29.26 6.57 18.76
CA ARG A 53 -28.82 5.28 19.32
C ARG A 53 -28.10 4.41 18.29
N VAL A 54 -28.65 4.33 17.07
CA VAL A 54 -28.02 3.60 15.95
C VAL A 54 -26.63 4.18 15.64
N PHE A 55 -26.52 5.51 15.65
CA PHE A 55 -25.25 6.20 15.45
C PHE A 55 -24.22 5.82 16.54
N ILE A 56 -24.61 5.87 17.81
CA ILE A 56 -23.76 5.49 18.95
C ILE A 56 -23.29 4.04 18.84
N ASP A 57 -24.20 3.12 18.53
CA ASP A 57 -23.88 1.69 18.40
C ASP A 57 -22.92 1.43 17.21
N LEU A 58 -23.11 2.10 16.07
CA LEU A 58 -22.20 2.02 14.92
C LEU A 58 -20.83 2.66 15.22
N ALA A 59 -20.79 3.79 15.92
CA ALA A 59 -19.55 4.43 16.33
C ALA A 59 -18.76 3.52 17.29
N GLY A 60 -19.43 2.84 18.21
CA GLY A 60 -18.82 1.83 19.08
C GLY A 60 -18.25 0.66 18.27
N GLN A 61 -18.99 0.16 17.28
CA GLN A 61 -18.50 -0.89 16.38
C GLN A 61 -17.25 -0.46 15.59
N LEU A 62 -17.21 0.78 15.10
CA LEU A 62 -16.05 1.31 14.38
C LEU A 62 -14.80 1.28 15.25
N ILE A 63 -14.90 1.79 16.49
CA ILE A 63 -13.76 1.84 17.42
C ILE A 63 -13.32 0.44 17.85
N ASP A 64 -14.25 -0.48 18.11
CA ASP A 64 -13.92 -1.88 18.41
C ASP A 64 -13.18 -2.55 17.24
N LEU A 65 -13.65 -2.36 16.00
CA LEU A 65 -12.99 -2.90 14.81
C LEU A 65 -11.60 -2.31 14.59
N LEU A 66 -11.42 -1.00 14.79
CA LEU A 66 -10.10 -0.37 14.77
C LEU A 66 -9.21 -0.98 15.85
N GLY A 67 -9.70 -1.10 17.09
CA GLY A 67 -8.96 -1.72 18.19
C GLY A 67 -8.49 -3.14 17.85
N LYS A 68 -9.33 -3.93 17.19
CA LYS A 68 -8.96 -5.28 16.72
C LYS A 68 -7.98 -5.26 15.54
N LEU A 69 -8.09 -4.29 14.64
CA LEU A 69 -7.17 -4.14 13.51
C LEU A 69 -5.75 -3.79 13.98
N PHE A 70 -5.63 -2.94 15.00
CA PHE A 70 -4.36 -2.62 15.68
C PHE A 70 -3.94 -3.68 16.71
N ASP A 71 -4.55 -4.87 16.71
CA ASP A 71 -4.22 -5.96 17.63
C ASP A 71 -4.21 -5.53 19.12
N GLN A 72 -5.14 -4.64 19.47
CA GLN A 72 -5.32 -4.05 20.80
C GLN A 72 -4.11 -3.28 21.36
N LYS A 73 -3.15 -2.88 20.50
CA LYS A 73 -1.94 -2.14 20.90
C LYS A 73 -2.16 -0.64 21.11
N VAL A 74 -3.39 -0.15 20.92
CA VAL A 74 -3.76 1.27 21.08
C VAL A 74 -4.78 1.40 22.22
N PRO A 75 -4.33 1.60 23.47
CA PRO A 75 -5.22 1.66 24.64
C PRO A 75 -6.29 2.76 24.55
N GLN A 76 -6.00 3.85 23.84
CA GLN A 76 -6.95 4.94 23.60
C GLN A 76 -8.24 4.44 22.94
N LEU A 77 -8.13 3.51 21.98
CA LEU A 77 -9.30 2.94 21.30
C LEU A 77 -10.17 2.11 22.26
N PHE A 78 -9.56 1.35 23.17
CA PHE A 78 -10.30 0.60 24.18
C PHE A 78 -11.05 1.52 25.16
N LYS A 79 -10.38 2.58 25.62
CA LYS A 79 -11.01 3.60 26.48
C LYS A 79 -12.16 4.31 25.77
N ALA A 80 -11.96 4.65 24.50
CA ALA A 80 -12.98 5.27 23.66
C ALA A 80 -14.20 4.35 23.51
N TYR A 81 -13.97 3.06 23.23
CA TYR A 81 -15.04 2.07 23.11
C TYR A 81 -15.90 2.00 24.37
N ALA A 82 -15.28 1.91 25.55
CA ALA A 82 -15.99 1.90 26.83
C ALA A 82 -16.84 3.17 27.02
N SER A 83 -16.26 4.33 26.71
CA SER A 83 -16.93 5.63 26.86
C SER A 83 -18.12 5.79 25.89
N ILE A 84 -17.98 5.32 24.65
CA ILE A 84 -19.06 5.39 23.64
C ILE A 84 -20.26 4.55 24.05
N ARG A 85 -20.06 3.42 24.73
CA ARG A 85 -21.16 2.57 25.21
C ARG A 85 -22.03 3.25 26.26
N GLU A 86 -21.48 4.21 26.99
CA GLU A 86 -22.17 4.99 28.01
C GLU A 86 -22.79 6.28 27.44
N ALA A 87 -22.38 6.69 26.24
CA ALA A 87 -22.89 7.88 25.58
C ALA A 87 -24.39 7.80 25.31
N GLN A 88 -25.06 8.93 25.48
CA GLN A 88 -26.50 9.11 25.25
C GLN A 88 -26.78 9.97 24.02
N THR A 89 -25.81 10.80 23.60
CA THR A 89 -25.97 11.74 22.50
C THR A 89 -24.87 11.60 21.45
N ARG A 90 -25.17 12.03 20.22
CA ARG A 90 -24.17 12.12 19.14
C ARG A 90 -23.04 13.11 19.48
N GLY A 91 -23.34 14.21 20.18
CA GLY A 91 -22.34 15.20 20.59
C GLY A 91 -21.31 14.65 21.57
N GLU A 92 -21.74 13.76 22.48
CA GLU A 92 -20.82 13.02 23.36
C GLU A 92 -19.89 12.11 22.55
N VAL A 93 -20.41 11.36 21.57
CA VAL A 93 -19.59 10.51 20.70
C VAL A 93 -18.57 11.33 19.92
N GLU A 94 -18.96 12.48 19.38
CA GLU A 94 -18.03 13.35 18.65
C GLU A 94 -16.91 13.87 19.55
N THR A 95 -17.23 14.23 20.79
CA THR A 95 -16.23 14.65 21.79
C THR A 95 -15.28 13.51 22.15
N ILE A 96 -15.81 12.29 22.29
CA ILE A 96 -14.99 11.10 22.54
C ILE A 96 -14.07 10.82 21.35
N PHE A 97 -14.59 10.84 20.11
CA PHE A 97 -13.78 10.61 18.90
C PHE A 97 -12.65 11.63 18.80
N ARG A 98 -12.99 12.92 18.93
CA ARG A 98 -12.01 14.02 18.85
C ARG A 98 -10.88 13.84 19.85
N SER A 99 -11.20 13.68 21.13
CA SER A 99 -10.18 13.45 22.17
C SER A 99 -9.37 12.18 21.95
N THR A 100 -9.99 11.11 21.43
CA THR A 100 -9.30 9.85 21.14
C THR A 100 -8.29 9.99 20.00
N PHE A 101 -8.66 10.69 18.93
CA PHE A 101 -7.83 10.81 17.72
C PHE A 101 -6.78 11.93 17.83
N GLU A 102 -7.04 12.99 18.58
CA GLU A 102 -6.04 14.03 18.91
C GLU A 102 -4.90 13.49 19.78
N ASP A 103 -5.21 12.64 20.76
CA ASP A 103 -4.23 12.05 21.70
C ASP A 103 -3.76 10.64 21.26
N LEU A 104 -3.97 10.27 19.99
CA LEU A 104 -3.69 8.93 19.51
C LEU A 104 -2.18 8.69 19.42
N ASP A 105 -1.65 7.88 20.34
CA ASP A 105 -0.26 7.45 20.32
C ASP A 105 -0.12 6.15 19.52
N LEU A 106 0.40 6.27 18.30
CA LEU A 106 0.68 5.14 17.42
C LEU A 106 2.14 4.66 17.52
N SER A 107 2.96 5.23 18.40
CA SER A 107 4.38 4.87 18.53
C SER A 107 4.60 3.40 18.85
N GLN A 108 3.65 2.77 19.54
CA GLN A 108 3.66 1.33 19.85
C GLN A 108 3.25 0.46 18.66
N CYS A 109 2.53 1.03 17.69
CA CYS A 109 2.16 0.34 16.46
C CYS A 109 3.22 0.54 15.37
N ARG A 110 3.85 1.73 15.31
CA ARG A 110 4.70 2.15 14.18
C ARG A 110 5.77 3.17 14.60
N GLN A 111 6.98 3.03 14.04
CA GLN A 111 8.05 4.02 14.18
C GLN A 111 8.07 5.09 13.08
N VAL A 112 7.39 4.89 11.96
CA VAL A 112 7.40 5.84 10.83
C VAL A 112 6.01 5.89 10.21
N MET A 113 5.20 6.85 10.64
CA MET A 113 4.19 7.45 9.77
C MET A 113 4.88 8.59 9.03
N PRO A 114 4.66 8.79 7.73
CA PRO A 114 5.11 10.02 7.09
C PRO A 114 4.43 11.22 7.74
N ASP A 115 5.12 12.36 7.81
CA ASP A 115 4.58 13.63 8.35
C ASP A 115 3.29 14.08 7.61
N SER A 116 3.04 13.54 6.41
CA SER A 116 1.83 13.74 5.60
C SER A 116 0.58 13.03 6.13
N PHE A 117 0.72 12.07 7.05
CA PHE A 117 -0.37 11.26 7.60
C PHE A 117 -1.35 12.04 8.51
N GLY A 118 -1.01 13.26 8.91
CA GLY A 118 -1.80 14.10 9.83
C GLY A 118 -2.72 15.16 9.19
N ARG A 119 -3.05 15.06 7.89
CA ARG A 119 -3.88 16.07 7.20
C ARG A 119 -5.40 15.82 7.29
N GLY A 120 -5.85 15.03 8.27
CA GLY A 120 -7.27 14.84 8.52
C GLY A 120 -7.90 16.09 9.14
N ASN A 121 -9.13 16.42 8.75
CA ASN A 121 -9.91 17.42 9.46
C ASN A 121 -10.43 16.81 10.76
N HIS A 122 -9.78 17.08 11.89
CA HIS A 122 -10.22 16.55 13.19
C HIS A 122 -11.37 17.38 13.79
N ASP A 123 -11.75 18.48 13.14
CA ASP A 123 -12.73 19.42 13.67
C ASP A 123 -14.17 18.96 13.47
N THR A 124 -14.40 17.99 12.60
CA THR A 124 -15.73 17.52 12.22
C THR A 124 -15.82 16.00 12.28
N LEU A 125 -17.01 15.50 12.58
CA LEU A 125 -17.27 14.07 12.63
C LEU A 125 -16.99 13.33 11.30
N PRO A 126 -17.36 13.84 10.09
CA PRO A 126 -16.91 13.25 8.83
C PRO A 126 -15.39 13.16 8.72
N GLY A 127 -14.66 14.23 9.08
CA GLY A 127 -13.20 14.22 9.01
C GLY A 127 -12.54 13.26 10.00
N LEU A 128 -13.14 13.04 11.19
CA LEU A 128 -12.71 12.01 12.13
C LEU A 128 -12.97 10.59 11.58
N LEU A 129 -14.07 10.39 10.83
CA LEU A 129 -14.34 9.11 10.14
C LEU A 129 -13.38 8.86 8.98
N ASP A 130 -12.99 9.91 8.25
CA ASP A 130 -11.96 9.83 7.22
C ASP A 130 -10.60 9.49 7.83
N TYR A 131 -10.25 10.09 8.96
CA TYR A 131 -9.03 9.77 9.69
C TYR A 131 -9.01 8.31 10.18
N ALA A 132 -10.13 7.82 10.73
CA ALA A 132 -10.31 6.41 11.09
C ALA A 132 -10.11 5.48 9.88
N HIS A 133 -10.60 5.86 8.70
CA HIS A 133 -10.37 5.11 7.48
C HIS A 133 -8.89 5.11 7.07
N ASP A 134 -8.24 6.28 7.07
CA ASP A 134 -6.81 6.41 6.74
C ASP A 134 -5.94 5.57 7.69
N LEU A 135 -6.26 5.53 8.98
CA LEU A 135 -5.63 4.64 9.97
C LEU A 135 -5.76 3.16 9.59
N ALA A 136 -6.95 2.74 9.16
CA ALA A 136 -7.20 1.36 8.78
C ALA A 136 -6.48 0.98 7.47
N VAL A 137 -6.46 1.89 6.48
CA VAL A 137 -5.71 1.74 5.23
C VAL A 137 -4.22 1.58 5.52
N GLU A 138 -3.69 2.44 6.38
CA GLU A 138 -2.29 2.41 6.81
C GLU A 138 -1.95 1.12 7.55
N GLU A 139 -2.87 0.66 8.43
CA GLU A 139 -2.71 -0.61 9.14
C GLU A 139 -2.54 -1.78 8.19
N MET A 140 -3.44 -1.88 7.21
CA MET A 140 -3.39 -2.89 6.15
C MET A 140 -2.17 -2.73 5.22
N PHE A 141 -1.71 -1.50 4.96
CA PHE A 141 -0.56 -1.22 4.10
C PHE A 141 0.75 -1.82 4.66
N CYS A 142 1.03 -1.62 5.96
CA CYS A 142 2.26 -2.14 6.58
C CYS A 142 2.13 -3.55 7.15
N LEU A 143 1.01 -4.23 6.96
CA LEU A 143 0.78 -5.57 7.51
C LEU A 143 1.91 -6.56 7.17
N MET A 144 2.41 -6.52 5.94
CA MET A 144 3.52 -7.38 5.50
C MET A 144 4.90 -7.00 6.05
N ASP A 145 5.04 -5.78 6.58
CA ASP A 145 6.26 -5.28 7.20
C ASP A 145 6.27 -5.55 8.72
N LEU A 146 5.10 -5.62 9.35
CA LEU A 146 4.93 -5.89 10.79
C LEU A 146 5.16 -7.37 11.16
N TYR A 147 5.03 -8.29 10.21
CA TYR A 147 5.04 -9.73 10.46
C TYR A 147 6.12 -10.49 9.69
N ASP A 148 6.61 -11.59 10.26
CA ASP A 148 7.56 -12.46 9.58
C ASP A 148 6.86 -13.36 8.56
N LEU A 149 6.83 -12.92 7.30
CA LEU A 149 6.26 -13.65 6.18
C LEU A 149 6.94 -15.00 5.90
N LYS A 150 8.07 -15.35 6.52
CA LYS A 150 8.60 -16.71 6.42
C LYS A 150 7.72 -17.74 7.13
N LYS A 151 6.88 -17.29 8.08
CA LYS A 151 5.94 -18.13 8.83
C LYS A 151 4.59 -18.29 8.12
N ILE A 152 4.31 -17.52 7.07
CA ILE A 152 3.06 -17.63 6.31
C ILE A 152 3.22 -18.61 5.15
N LYS A 153 2.22 -19.47 4.94
CA LYS A 153 2.15 -20.31 3.76
C LYS A 153 1.65 -19.46 2.58
N ALA A 154 2.59 -18.90 1.82
CA ALA A 154 2.30 -18.20 0.57
C ALA A 154 2.47 -19.14 -0.63
N THR A 155 1.55 -19.07 -1.60
CA THR A 155 1.55 -19.92 -2.80
C THR A 155 2.32 -19.22 -3.93
N PRO A 156 3.30 -19.85 -4.59
CA PRO A 156 4.01 -19.24 -5.71
C PRO A 156 3.06 -18.98 -6.88
N VAL A 157 3.30 -17.88 -7.60
CA VAL A 157 2.54 -17.49 -8.79
C VAL A 157 3.45 -17.57 -10.02
N GLN A 158 2.99 -18.29 -11.04
CA GLN A 158 3.62 -18.29 -12.37
C GLN A 158 3.18 -17.06 -13.14
N THR A 159 4.04 -16.05 -13.18
CA THR A 159 3.78 -14.75 -13.83
C THR A 159 4.35 -14.67 -15.24
N GLY A 160 5.49 -15.32 -15.51
CA GLY A 160 6.27 -15.08 -16.73
C GLY A 160 7.09 -13.78 -16.71
N LEU A 161 6.94 -12.98 -15.66
CA LEU A 161 7.81 -11.84 -15.35
C LEU A 161 9.03 -12.31 -14.54
N PRO A 162 10.16 -11.59 -14.57
CA PRO A 162 11.35 -11.91 -13.77
C PRO A 162 11.16 -11.51 -12.29
N ILE A 163 10.06 -11.93 -11.67
CA ILE A 163 9.70 -11.68 -10.26
C ILE A 163 9.33 -13.01 -9.59
N LYS A 164 9.81 -13.24 -8.37
CA LYS A 164 9.44 -14.40 -7.54
C LYS A 164 8.18 -14.10 -6.74
N LEU A 165 7.04 -14.01 -7.42
CA LEU A 165 5.75 -13.65 -6.81
C LEU A 165 5.16 -14.80 -5.99
N HIS A 166 4.72 -14.50 -4.77
CA HIS A 166 3.97 -15.40 -3.91
C HIS A 166 2.70 -14.71 -3.43
N VAL A 167 1.57 -15.38 -3.54
CA VAL A 167 0.26 -14.87 -3.13
C VAL A 167 -0.17 -15.47 -1.79
N ILE A 168 -0.79 -14.63 -0.97
CA ILE A 168 -1.51 -14.98 0.24
C ILE A 168 -2.95 -14.52 0.00
N ASP A 169 -3.85 -15.49 -0.18
CA ASP A 169 -5.26 -15.20 -0.40
C ASP A 169 -5.97 -14.90 0.93
N LEU A 170 -6.49 -13.68 1.02
CA LEU A 170 -7.34 -13.21 2.11
C LEU A 170 -8.81 -13.57 1.88
N GLY A 171 -9.17 -14.00 0.66
CA GLY A 171 -10.51 -14.42 0.28
C GLY A 171 -10.91 -13.88 -1.08
N GLY A 172 -11.15 -14.78 -2.03
CA GLY A 172 -11.64 -14.43 -3.37
C GLY A 172 -10.61 -13.71 -4.24
N GLY A 173 -9.34 -13.63 -3.82
CA GLY A 173 -8.26 -13.03 -4.60
C GLY A 173 -7.69 -13.97 -5.67
N VAL A 174 -7.84 -15.29 -5.47
CA VAL A 174 -7.43 -16.33 -6.43
C VAL A 174 -8.53 -17.36 -6.63
N CYS A 175 -8.54 -18.02 -7.77
CA CYS A 175 -9.42 -19.16 -8.02
C CYS A 175 -9.09 -20.27 -7.02
N ALA A 176 -10.11 -20.81 -6.36
CA ALA A 176 -9.94 -21.92 -5.43
C ALA A 176 -9.34 -23.11 -6.19
N SER A 177 -8.09 -23.44 -5.89
CA SER A 177 -7.41 -24.60 -6.44
C SER A 177 -6.50 -25.21 -5.38
N ASN A 178 -6.36 -26.53 -5.41
CA ASN A 178 -5.41 -27.25 -4.57
C ASN A 178 -3.99 -27.25 -5.19
N ASN A 179 -3.75 -26.38 -6.17
CA ASN A 179 -2.51 -26.35 -6.90
C ASN A 179 -1.38 -25.81 -6.01
N LYS A 180 -0.19 -26.41 -6.15
CA LYS A 180 1.02 -25.92 -5.46
C LYS A 180 1.52 -24.59 -6.04
N MET A 181 0.94 -24.14 -7.15
CA MET A 181 1.30 -22.94 -7.89
C MET A 181 0.04 -22.36 -8.53
N VAL A 182 -0.10 -21.05 -8.49
CA VAL A 182 -1.20 -20.29 -9.11
C VAL A 182 -0.71 -19.70 -10.43
N LEU A 183 -1.51 -19.80 -11.49
CA LEU A 183 -1.24 -19.12 -12.75
C LEU A 183 -1.70 -17.66 -12.67
N LYS A 184 -1.06 -16.76 -13.42
CA LYS A 184 -1.48 -15.34 -13.45
C LYS A 184 -2.98 -15.15 -13.76
N ASP A 185 -3.52 -16.00 -14.63
CA ASP A 185 -4.93 -15.94 -15.09
C ASP A 185 -5.90 -16.54 -14.06
N GLU A 186 -5.39 -17.20 -13.01
CA GLU A 186 -6.16 -17.69 -11.87
C GLU A 186 -6.30 -16.62 -10.77
N ILE A 187 -5.73 -15.42 -10.95
CA ILE A 187 -5.92 -14.29 -10.02
C ILE A 187 -7.24 -13.56 -10.36
N LEU A 188 -8.11 -13.45 -9.36
CA LEU A 188 -9.47 -12.92 -9.47
C LEU A 188 -9.65 -11.54 -8.80
N SER A 189 -8.65 -11.10 -8.05
CA SER A 189 -8.63 -9.78 -7.40
C SER A 189 -8.66 -8.67 -8.45
N ASP A 190 -9.68 -7.82 -8.38
CA ASP A 190 -9.88 -6.70 -9.32
C ASP A 190 -8.69 -5.73 -9.35
N PRO A 191 -8.17 -5.24 -8.20
CA PRO A 191 -7.03 -4.33 -8.24
C PRO A 191 -5.74 -5.02 -8.72
N VAL A 192 -5.56 -6.32 -8.47
CA VAL A 192 -4.39 -7.05 -9.01
C VAL A 192 -4.48 -7.18 -10.52
N GLN A 193 -5.67 -7.47 -11.06
CA GLN A 193 -5.89 -7.52 -12.49
C GLN A 193 -5.58 -6.18 -13.15
N ALA A 194 -6.05 -5.07 -12.57
CA ALA A 194 -5.75 -3.72 -13.06
C ALA A 194 -4.24 -3.41 -13.04
N LEU A 195 -3.55 -3.72 -11.94
CA LEU A 195 -2.09 -3.56 -11.85
C LEU A 195 -1.36 -4.42 -12.90
N PHE A 196 -1.80 -5.66 -13.08
CA PHE A 196 -1.23 -6.59 -14.05
C PHE A 196 -1.40 -6.10 -15.48
N GLN A 197 -2.52 -5.49 -15.86
CA GLN A 197 -2.66 -4.89 -17.20
C GLN A 197 -1.48 -3.97 -17.54
N GLY A 198 -1.05 -3.17 -16.57
CA GLY A 198 0.11 -2.31 -16.72
C GLY A 198 1.44 -3.04 -16.72
N MET A 199 1.62 -3.98 -15.80
CA MET A 199 2.87 -4.75 -15.73
C MET A 199 3.11 -5.57 -17.01
N TYR A 200 2.06 -6.06 -17.66
CA TYR A 200 2.13 -6.82 -18.91
C TYR A 200 1.89 -5.97 -20.16
N TYR A 201 1.82 -4.64 -20.03
CA TYR A 201 1.50 -3.77 -21.16
C TYR A 201 2.52 -3.93 -22.31
N PRO A 202 2.08 -4.09 -23.58
CA PRO A 202 2.97 -4.20 -24.72
C PRO A 202 3.90 -2.97 -24.83
N GLY A 203 5.22 -3.21 -24.80
CA GLY A 203 6.23 -2.15 -24.79
C GLY A 203 6.88 -1.92 -23.42
N ILE A 204 6.40 -2.56 -22.36
CA ILE A 204 7.12 -2.63 -21.08
C ILE A 204 8.07 -3.83 -21.08
N SER A 205 9.36 -3.58 -20.91
CA SER A 205 10.36 -4.64 -20.74
C SER A 205 10.79 -4.76 -19.27
N TRP A 206 10.60 -5.95 -18.71
CA TRP A 206 11.09 -6.31 -17.39
C TRP A 206 12.48 -6.96 -17.41
N SER A 207 12.99 -7.30 -18.59
CA SER A 207 14.27 -8.00 -18.78
C SER A 207 15.33 -7.10 -19.43
N GLY A 208 16.59 -7.49 -19.23
CA GLY A 208 17.76 -6.80 -19.79
C GLY A 208 18.24 -5.59 -18.98
N PRO A 209 19.51 -5.17 -19.18
CA PRO A 209 20.04 -3.92 -18.64
C PRO A 209 19.45 -2.72 -19.38
N ILE A 210 19.09 -1.67 -18.64
CA ILE A 210 18.73 -0.38 -19.24
C ILE A 210 20.02 0.37 -19.62
N GLY A 211 20.39 0.35 -20.91
CA GLY A 211 21.48 1.15 -21.49
C GLY A 211 22.87 0.49 -21.56
N VAL A 212 23.83 1.23 -22.14
CA VAL A 212 25.18 0.78 -22.58
C VAL A 212 26.22 0.51 -21.46
N ASN A 213 25.89 0.68 -20.19
CA ASN A 213 26.86 0.49 -19.10
C ASN A 213 26.82 -0.92 -18.46
N LEU A 214 27.03 -1.94 -19.29
CA LEU A 214 27.17 -3.34 -18.86
C LEU A 214 28.29 -3.53 -17.82
N LYS A 215 29.37 -2.74 -17.89
CA LYS A 215 30.49 -2.80 -16.92
C LYS A 215 30.06 -2.35 -15.53
N GLY A 216 29.30 -1.26 -15.40
CA GLY A 216 28.78 -0.79 -14.11
C GLY A 216 27.81 -1.78 -13.47
N PHE A 217 26.92 -2.39 -14.26
CA PHE A 217 26.02 -3.46 -13.81
C PHE A 217 26.80 -4.70 -13.34
N MET A 218 27.83 -5.10 -14.10
CA MET A 218 28.68 -6.25 -13.78
C MET A 218 29.54 -6.03 -12.52
N VAL A 219 29.97 -4.79 -12.24
CA VAL A 219 30.65 -4.43 -10.98
C VAL A 219 29.71 -4.51 -9.79
N ILE A 220 28.46 -4.07 -9.91
CA ILE A 220 27.46 -4.18 -8.84
C ILE A 220 27.10 -5.65 -8.58
N MET A 221 26.92 -6.44 -9.64
CA MET A 221 26.72 -7.90 -9.56
C MET A 221 27.93 -8.59 -8.92
N ALA A 222 29.16 -8.23 -9.31
CA ALA A 222 30.39 -8.76 -8.73
C ALA A 222 30.59 -8.35 -7.26
N GLN A 223 30.14 -7.15 -6.86
CA GLN A 223 30.15 -6.74 -5.44
C GLN A 223 29.02 -7.41 -4.63
N SER A 224 27.95 -7.86 -5.29
CA SER A 224 26.86 -8.63 -4.68
C SER A 224 27.19 -10.11 -4.48
N SER A 225 28.34 -10.61 -4.98
CA SER A 225 28.79 -12.02 -4.86
C SER A 225 29.06 -12.49 -3.42
N SER A 226 28.88 -11.63 -2.42
CA SER A 226 28.86 -11.99 -1.00
C SER A 226 27.47 -12.43 -0.51
N ARG A 227 26.44 -12.36 -1.37
CA ARG A 227 25.11 -12.94 -1.16
C ARG A 227 24.89 -14.07 -2.19
N PRO A 228 24.33 -15.22 -1.78
CA PRO A 228 23.88 -16.24 -2.73
C PRO A 228 22.99 -15.62 -3.80
N GLU A 229 23.12 -16.04 -5.06
CA GLU A 229 22.32 -15.55 -6.19
C GLU A 229 20.81 -15.71 -5.96
N GLU A 230 20.43 -16.69 -5.13
CA GLU A 230 19.06 -16.94 -4.67
C GLU A 230 18.48 -15.81 -3.79
N ASP A 231 19.32 -15.07 -3.05
CA ASP A 231 18.98 -13.97 -2.13
C ASP A 231 18.98 -12.59 -2.82
N PHE A 232 19.38 -12.50 -4.09
CA PHE A 232 19.36 -11.23 -4.83
C PHE A 232 17.92 -10.80 -5.22
N TRP A 233 17.05 -11.79 -5.39
CA TRP A 233 15.62 -11.62 -5.64
C TRP A 233 14.85 -12.11 -4.42
N ASP A 234 14.72 -11.25 -3.41
CA ASP A 234 13.83 -11.50 -2.28
C ASP A 234 12.42 -11.80 -2.80
N LYS A 235 11.68 -12.63 -2.06
CA LYS A 235 10.30 -12.96 -2.40
C LYS A 235 9.48 -11.68 -2.55
N THR A 236 8.77 -11.57 -3.67
CA THR A 236 7.69 -10.60 -3.84
C THR A 236 6.44 -11.23 -3.26
N TYR A 237 5.75 -10.51 -2.38
CA TYR A 237 4.52 -10.99 -1.75
C TYR A 237 3.34 -10.18 -2.24
N LEU A 238 2.22 -10.87 -2.42
CA LEU A 238 0.93 -10.29 -2.77
C LEU A 238 -0.09 -10.78 -1.75
N LEU A 239 -0.62 -9.88 -0.92
CA LEU A 239 -1.90 -10.12 -0.27
C LEU A 239 -3.00 -9.82 -1.29
N ALA A 240 -3.91 -10.77 -1.51
CA ALA A 240 -4.99 -10.59 -2.46
C ALA A 240 -6.32 -10.97 -1.83
N ALA A 241 -7.33 -10.13 -2.04
CA ALA A 241 -8.74 -10.45 -1.85
C ALA A 241 -9.50 -9.99 -3.10
N LYS A 242 -10.81 -10.28 -3.19
CA LYS A 242 -11.61 -9.87 -4.36
C LYS A 242 -11.46 -8.37 -4.70
N GLU A 243 -11.59 -7.52 -3.68
CA GLU A 243 -11.60 -6.05 -3.82
C GLU A 243 -10.31 -5.39 -3.28
N TYR A 244 -9.34 -6.18 -2.79
CA TYR A 244 -8.15 -5.65 -2.13
C TYR A 244 -6.87 -6.28 -2.63
N MET A 245 -5.81 -5.48 -2.68
CA MET A 245 -4.46 -5.99 -2.83
C MET A 245 -3.47 -5.24 -1.95
N ASN A 246 -2.38 -5.92 -1.60
CA ASN A 246 -1.13 -5.32 -1.15
C ASN A 246 0.02 -6.07 -1.79
N PHE A 247 0.74 -5.41 -2.69
CA PHE A 247 1.83 -5.96 -3.48
C PHE A 247 3.14 -5.39 -2.95
N ASN A 248 4.00 -6.23 -2.39
CA ASN A 248 5.30 -5.86 -1.86
C ASN A 248 6.42 -6.54 -2.63
N SER A 249 7.25 -5.73 -3.29
CA SER A 249 8.29 -6.18 -4.20
C SER A 249 9.65 -5.69 -3.76
N ARG A 250 10.58 -6.63 -3.60
CA ARG A 250 11.99 -6.39 -3.31
C ARG A 250 12.82 -6.90 -4.49
N LEU A 251 13.10 -6.01 -5.43
CA LEU A 251 13.85 -6.32 -6.65
C LEU A 251 15.28 -5.77 -6.51
N GLY A 252 16.21 -6.62 -6.09
CA GLY A 252 17.59 -6.24 -5.84
C GLY A 252 17.71 -5.13 -4.79
N TYR A 253 18.01 -3.90 -5.22
CA TYR A 253 18.19 -2.74 -4.34
C TYR A 253 16.95 -1.83 -4.24
N HIS A 254 15.86 -2.20 -4.91
CA HIS A 254 14.62 -1.42 -4.93
C HIS A 254 13.53 -2.10 -4.11
N TYR A 255 12.89 -1.32 -3.27
CA TYR A 255 11.63 -1.67 -2.63
C TYR A 255 10.50 -0.91 -3.29
N THR A 256 9.40 -1.60 -3.59
CA THR A 256 8.16 -0.99 -4.06
C THR A 256 6.99 -1.70 -3.41
N SER A 257 6.06 -0.90 -2.89
CA SER A 257 4.80 -1.37 -2.32
C SER A 257 3.63 -0.69 -3.04
N VAL A 258 2.61 -1.46 -3.39
CA VAL A 258 1.35 -0.94 -3.95
C VAL A 258 0.20 -1.64 -3.25
N ALA A 259 -0.62 -0.90 -2.51
CA ALA A 259 -1.87 -1.42 -1.98
C ALA A 259 -3.06 -0.65 -2.55
N SER A 260 -4.19 -1.32 -2.66
CA SER A 260 -5.42 -0.70 -3.12
C SER A 260 -6.63 -1.47 -2.63
N TYR A 261 -7.69 -0.73 -2.31
CA TYR A 261 -9.04 -1.24 -2.24
C TYR A 261 -9.84 -0.66 -3.41
N LEU A 262 -10.62 -1.52 -4.06
CA LEU A 262 -11.32 -1.23 -5.30
C LEU A 262 -12.70 -1.89 -5.23
N SER A 263 -13.71 -1.04 -5.14
CA SER A 263 -15.12 -1.39 -5.04
C SER A 263 -15.97 -0.39 -5.83
N ASP A 264 -17.28 -0.61 -5.85
CA ASP A 264 -18.22 0.29 -6.52
C ASP A 264 -18.52 1.56 -5.70
N ASP A 265 -18.20 1.56 -4.41
CA ASP A 265 -18.29 2.74 -3.55
C ASP A 265 -16.96 3.51 -3.57
N SER A 266 -16.98 4.68 -4.22
CA SER A 266 -15.78 5.51 -4.37
C SER A 266 -15.19 5.95 -3.02
N LEU A 267 -15.99 6.08 -1.95
CA LEU A 267 -15.51 6.51 -0.63
C LEU A 267 -14.61 5.49 0.08
N ASN A 268 -14.57 4.24 -0.40
CA ASN A 268 -13.68 3.19 0.12
C ASN A 268 -12.42 3.03 -0.75
N ASN A 269 -12.50 3.52 -1.98
CA ASN A 269 -11.51 3.28 -3.00
C ASN A 269 -10.25 4.10 -2.74
N HIS A 270 -9.11 3.43 -2.79
CA HIS A 270 -7.83 4.09 -2.60
C HIS A 270 -6.68 3.33 -3.26
N ILE A 271 -5.58 4.04 -3.46
CA ILE A 271 -4.27 3.48 -3.83
C ILE A 271 -3.22 4.08 -2.89
N ARG A 272 -2.37 3.22 -2.35
CA ARG A 272 -1.13 3.59 -1.66
C ARG A 272 0.05 3.06 -2.44
N PHE A 273 0.99 3.94 -2.76
CA PHE A 273 2.22 3.59 -3.47
C PHE A 273 3.42 4.05 -2.64
N MET A 274 4.39 3.17 -2.47
CA MET A 274 5.69 3.51 -1.87
C MET A 274 6.81 2.97 -2.74
N LEU A 275 7.87 3.77 -2.90
CA LEU A 275 9.10 3.33 -3.53
C LEU A 275 10.30 3.82 -2.74
N LYS A 276 11.29 2.94 -2.55
CA LYS A 276 12.55 3.30 -1.91
C LYS A 276 13.75 2.61 -2.54
N GLY A 277 14.88 3.31 -2.57
CA GLY A 277 16.18 2.70 -2.78
C GLY A 277 16.63 2.63 -4.23
N GLY A 278 17.68 1.84 -4.45
CA GLY A 278 18.31 1.60 -5.74
C GLY A 278 19.79 1.38 -5.68
N ALA A 279 20.35 1.00 -6.83
CA ALA A 279 21.72 0.56 -6.97
C ALA A 279 22.69 1.70 -7.31
N ALA A 280 22.16 2.83 -7.78
CA ALA A 280 22.94 4.04 -8.06
C ALA A 280 23.29 4.84 -6.78
N ASP A 281 24.09 5.89 -6.94
CA ASP A 281 24.35 6.86 -5.86
C ASP A 281 23.11 7.68 -5.47
N ASP A 282 23.19 8.34 -4.32
CA ASP A 282 22.09 9.10 -3.72
C ASP A 282 21.46 10.12 -4.66
N LEU A 283 22.28 10.83 -5.46
CA LEU A 283 21.79 11.87 -6.36
C LEU A 283 20.97 11.27 -7.50
N ARG A 284 21.46 10.17 -8.09
CA ARG A 284 20.75 9.45 -9.16
C ARG A 284 19.46 8.79 -8.67
N ARG A 285 19.46 8.21 -7.47
CA ARG A 285 18.25 7.66 -6.85
C ARG A 285 17.22 8.75 -6.55
N ALA A 286 17.65 9.89 -6.04
CA ALA A 286 16.78 11.03 -5.79
C ALA A 286 16.15 11.59 -7.08
N ARG A 287 16.90 11.63 -8.19
CA ARG A 287 16.34 12.01 -9.51
C ARG A 287 15.24 11.08 -9.97
N ARG A 288 15.46 9.77 -9.85
CA ARG A 288 14.42 8.79 -10.17
C ARG A 288 13.19 8.97 -9.29
N ALA A 289 13.40 9.20 -7.99
CA ALA A 289 12.30 9.45 -7.07
C ALA A 289 11.47 10.68 -7.47
N ARG A 290 12.14 11.80 -7.81
CA ARG A 290 11.47 13.00 -8.34
C ARG A 290 10.73 12.75 -9.65
N PHE A 291 11.33 12.01 -10.59
CA PHE A 291 10.66 11.65 -11.85
C PHE A 291 9.35 10.89 -11.60
N ILE A 292 9.41 9.83 -10.79
CA ILE A 292 8.24 9.01 -10.48
C ILE A 292 7.21 9.84 -9.70
N GLY A 293 7.66 10.68 -8.76
CA GLY A 293 6.80 11.61 -8.03
C GLY A 293 6.03 12.55 -8.95
N LEU A 294 6.71 13.20 -9.91
CA LEU A 294 6.06 14.06 -10.91
C LEU A 294 5.01 13.32 -11.75
N VAL A 295 5.27 12.06 -12.11
CA VAL A 295 4.27 11.25 -12.82
C VAL A 295 3.06 11.02 -11.93
N LEU A 296 3.25 10.63 -10.68
CA LEU A 296 2.16 10.35 -9.74
C LEU A 296 1.33 11.61 -9.42
N GLU A 297 1.97 12.76 -9.24
CA GLU A 297 1.28 14.06 -9.07
C GLU A 297 0.39 14.38 -10.28
N ARG A 298 0.89 14.14 -11.50
CA ARG A 298 0.13 14.32 -12.75
C ARG A 298 -0.99 13.29 -12.96
N LEU A 299 -1.01 12.25 -12.14
CA LEU A 299 -2.07 11.24 -12.07
C LEU A 299 -3.01 11.48 -10.87
N ASP A 300 -2.96 12.68 -10.29
CA ASP A 300 -3.81 13.16 -9.19
C ASP A 300 -3.52 12.52 -7.82
N PHE A 301 -2.35 11.91 -7.65
CA PHE A 301 -1.91 11.45 -6.34
C PHE A 301 -1.42 12.63 -5.48
N GLU A 302 -1.71 12.57 -4.19
CA GLU A 302 -0.93 13.32 -3.20
C GLU A 302 0.41 12.62 -3.02
N VAL A 303 1.52 13.34 -3.25
CA VAL A 303 2.86 12.76 -3.27
C VAL A 303 3.77 13.48 -2.27
N ASP A 304 4.54 12.69 -1.53
CA ASP A 304 5.68 13.14 -0.73
C ASP A 304 6.95 12.45 -1.23
N VAL A 305 8.01 13.24 -1.42
CA VAL A 305 9.31 12.75 -1.90
C VAL A 305 10.41 13.22 -0.94
N HIS A 306 10.96 12.28 -0.18
CA HIS A 306 12.10 12.52 0.69
C HIS A 306 13.34 11.77 0.18
N LYS A 307 14.26 12.49 -0.47
CA LYS A 307 15.45 11.91 -1.12
C LYS A 307 15.06 10.87 -2.16
N ASP A 308 15.25 9.59 -1.87
CA ASP A 308 14.93 8.45 -2.73
C ASP A 308 13.70 7.64 -2.22
N LEU A 309 13.01 8.16 -1.21
CA LEU A 309 11.69 7.68 -0.77
C LEU A 309 10.60 8.45 -1.52
N ILE A 310 9.62 7.71 -2.02
CA ILE A 310 8.36 8.24 -2.52
C ILE A 310 7.25 7.60 -1.72
N GLU A 311 6.31 8.41 -1.28
CA GLU A 311 5.03 7.98 -0.76
C GLU A 311 3.94 8.72 -1.51
N ALA A 312 2.97 7.99 -2.03
CA ALA A 312 1.87 8.56 -2.79
C ALA A 312 0.55 7.91 -2.41
N ARG A 313 -0.50 8.72 -2.37
CA ARG A 313 -1.87 8.27 -2.08
C ARG A 313 -2.89 8.88 -3.02
N LEU A 314 -3.89 8.10 -3.37
CA LEU A 314 -5.10 8.53 -4.06
C LEU A 314 -6.28 7.93 -3.29
N ASN A 315 -7.22 8.75 -2.85
CA ASN A 315 -8.38 8.35 -2.06
C ASN A 315 -9.67 8.81 -2.75
N ASN A 316 -10.80 8.19 -2.40
CA ASN A 316 -12.14 8.65 -2.77
C ASN A 316 -12.38 8.75 -4.29
N ALA A 317 -11.77 7.86 -5.08
CA ALA A 317 -11.86 7.90 -6.54
C ALA A 317 -12.76 6.78 -7.09
N ASP A 318 -13.45 7.07 -8.19
CA ASP A 318 -14.32 6.09 -8.85
C ASP A 318 -13.53 4.85 -9.30
N ARG A 319 -14.22 3.71 -9.33
CA ARG A 319 -13.66 2.42 -9.74
C ARG A 319 -12.81 2.50 -11.00
N ALA A 320 -13.36 3.10 -12.07
CA ALA A 320 -12.68 3.22 -13.35
C ALA A 320 -11.39 4.07 -13.27
N VAL A 321 -11.35 5.07 -12.39
CA VAL A 321 -10.14 5.87 -12.13
C VAL A 321 -9.09 5.02 -11.43
N ILE A 322 -9.46 4.28 -10.38
CA ILE A 322 -8.55 3.37 -9.67
C ILE A 322 -7.97 2.32 -10.61
N GLU A 323 -8.81 1.64 -11.39
CA GLU A 323 -8.38 0.64 -12.38
C GLU A 323 -7.35 1.23 -13.35
N ASN A 324 -7.63 2.42 -13.89
CA ASN A 324 -6.70 3.12 -14.78
C ASN A 324 -5.39 3.51 -14.08
N ARG A 325 -5.44 4.02 -12.84
CA ARG A 325 -4.24 4.41 -12.10
C ARG A 325 -3.38 3.21 -11.71
N LEU A 326 -3.98 2.08 -11.38
CA LEU A 326 -3.27 0.83 -11.13
C LEU A 326 -2.57 0.30 -12.39
N ASP A 327 -3.23 0.35 -13.54
CA ASP A 327 -2.59 0.06 -14.84
C ASP A 327 -1.36 0.97 -15.05
N LEU A 328 -1.51 2.29 -14.92
CA LEU A 328 -0.39 3.22 -15.09
C LEU A 328 0.74 3.00 -14.07
N ILE A 329 0.43 2.65 -12.81
CA ILE A 329 1.43 2.26 -11.81
C ILE A 329 2.17 1.00 -12.26
N GLY A 330 1.47 -0.02 -12.76
CA GLY A 330 2.09 -1.25 -13.26
C GLY A 330 3.08 -0.98 -14.39
N ARG A 331 2.73 -0.08 -15.32
CA ARG A 331 3.63 0.39 -16.39
C ARG A 331 4.83 1.13 -15.82
N LEU A 332 4.59 2.05 -14.88
CA LEU A 332 5.60 2.88 -14.24
C LEU A 332 6.64 2.04 -13.49
N MET A 333 6.20 1.00 -12.78
CA MET A 333 7.09 0.06 -12.10
C MET A 333 8.04 -0.65 -13.08
N GLY A 334 7.52 -1.11 -14.22
CA GLY A 334 8.33 -1.78 -15.24
C GLY A 334 9.35 -0.83 -15.89
N CYS A 335 8.90 0.35 -16.34
CA CYS A 335 9.75 1.26 -17.10
C CYS A 335 10.78 2.01 -16.24
N SER A 336 10.55 2.14 -14.93
CA SER A 336 11.43 2.86 -13.98
C SER A 336 12.47 1.97 -13.27
N ARG A 337 12.36 0.64 -13.39
CA ARG A 337 13.12 -0.36 -12.60
C ARG A 337 14.62 -0.08 -12.46
N GLN A 338 15.31 0.35 -13.52
CA GLN A 338 16.76 0.63 -13.48
C GLN A 338 17.10 2.04 -13.99
N ARG A 339 16.13 2.97 -13.98
CA ARG A 339 16.34 4.31 -14.56
C ARG A 339 17.28 5.19 -13.73
N ASP A 340 17.43 4.90 -12.45
CA ASP A 340 18.45 5.55 -11.59
C ASP A 340 19.86 5.38 -12.17
N MET A 341 20.15 4.25 -12.82
CA MET A 341 21.47 4.00 -13.40
C MET A 341 21.85 4.94 -14.56
N VAL A 342 20.85 5.55 -15.23
CA VAL A 342 21.06 6.37 -16.45
C VAL A 342 20.71 7.85 -16.26
N MET A 343 20.10 8.24 -15.13
CA MET A 343 19.70 9.63 -14.83
C MET A 343 20.86 10.51 -14.35
N ASN A 344 21.82 10.77 -15.25
CA ASN A 344 23.07 11.46 -14.92
C ASN A 344 22.97 12.99 -14.78
N ASN A 345 21.87 13.61 -15.20
CA ASN A 345 21.67 15.06 -15.11
C ASN A 345 20.25 15.41 -14.61
N GLU A 346 20.04 16.65 -14.15
CA GLU A 346 18.73 17.11 -13.67
C GLU A 346 17.69 17.27 -14.79
N SER A 347 18.10 17.66 -16.00
CA SER A 347 17.17 17.87 -17.11
C SER A 347 16.43 16.59 -17.53
N THR A 348 16.99 15.41 -17.24
CA THR A 348 16.32 14.14 -17.50
C THR A 348 15.06 13.93 -16.67
N VAL A 349 14.94 14.52 -15.47
CA VAL A 349 13.80 14.27 -14.56
C VAL A 349 12.46 14.60 -15.23
N ASN A 350 12.31 15.84 -15.72
CA ASN A 350 11.10 16.28 -16.40
C ASN A 350 10.88 15.55 -17.72
N TRP A 351 11.97 15.26 -18.45
CA TRP A 351 11.86 14.54 -19.71
C TRP A 351 11.30 13.12 -19.53
N TYR A 352 11.78 12.38 -18.52
CA TYR A 352 11.26 11.05 -18.21
C TYR A 352 9.78 11.11 -17.79
N ALA A 353 9.39 12.10 -16.99
CA ALA A 353 7.99 12.26 -16.60
C ALA A 353 7.08 12.52 -17.81
N GLU A 354 7.45 13.47 -18.66
CA GLU A 354 6.68 13.81 -19.86
C GLU A 354 6.66 12.67 -20.90
N ALA A 355 7.78 11.96 -21.07
CA ALA A 355 7.84 10.80 -21.95
C ALA A 355 6.89 9.68 -21.47
N PHE A 356 6.85 9.40 -20.17
CA PHE A 356 5.94 8.42 -19.60
C PHE A 356 4.47 8.83 -19.83
N LEU A 357 4.14 10.09 -19.53
CA LEU A 357 2.77 10.62 -19.69
C LEU A 357 2.31 10.64 -21.16
N LYS A 358 3.25 10.71 -22.11
CA LYS A 358 2.99 10.59 -23.56
C LYS A 358 2.96 9.15 -24.06
N GLY A 359 3.13 8.15 -23.20
CA GLY A 359 3.14 6.73 -23.57
C GLY A 359 4.47 6.22 -24.14
N ASN A 360 5.54 7.01 -24.08
CA ASN A 360 6.89 6.57 -24.46
C ASN A 360 7.56 5.84 -23.29
N TYR A 361 7.14 4.59 -23.07
CA TYR A 361 7.65 3.77 -21.96
C TYR A 361 9.05 3.19 -22.20
N ALA A 362 9.49 3.12 -23.47
CA ALA A 362 10.85 2.74 -23.83
C ALA A 362 11.86 3.85 -23.49
N PHE A 363 11.38 5.10 -23.41
CA PHE A 363 12.18 6.31 -23.26
C PHE A 363 13.21 6.44 -24.39
N GLU A 364 12.72 6.30 -25.62
CA GLU A 364 13.50 6.56 -26.82
C GLU A 364 13.36 8.03 -27.20
N THR A 365 14.45 8.69 -27.58
CA THR A 365 14.39 10.03 -28.15
C THR A 365 13.97 9.91 -29.61
N ASP A 366 13.07 10.77 -30.08
CA ASP A 366 12.77 10.91 -31.51
C ASP A 366 14.10 11.07 -32.26
N ARG A 367 14.36 10.14 -33.19
CA ARG A 367 15.59 10.12 -33.99
C ARG A 367 15.55 11.12 -35.13
#